data_AF-A0A7S0ZWX5-F1
#
_entry.id   AF-A0A7S0ZWX5-F1
#
_cell.length_a   1.000
_cell.length_b   1.000
_cell.length_c   1.000
_cell.angle_alpha   90.00
_cell.angle_beta   90.00
_cell.angle_gamma   90.00
#
_symmetry.space_group_name_H-M   'P 1'
#
loop_
_entity.id
_entity.type
_entity.pdbx_description
1 polymer ?
#
loop_
_entity_poly.entity_id
_entity_poly.type
_entity_poly.pdbx_seq_one_letter_code
_entity_poly.pdbx_strand_id
1 'polypeptide(L)'
;GHCGSSRPCTEAHAVPRMTSLGAFLALSWYGVQGSGIGDGYSTSVTNALMSMISRGSGGTYTGGKGVVVRDILDGLSQGPNVGVPGTFWSNDIFSISQMYPDRVDLDVPGVTNIYDYASVGVIIGSAMSNLFYDYDNLQSDSWGWGVFYGHDSNSLDIRCRWIGSISMYDCPGGYILWGQTFQSDSTKLGTGGYVVGNPYANSSWGGGAGCHFDPVSKTIDQINAYDDNGDNLVQDADCQCNYVFASNWGDWVDLFGTATTMSQHSLHADQAICWVNNIRDMIMMQNWLWWSYCSGVWQASDSIFTKSGTRMYMGWNEVPVDRDAADDPLNWDSFLIKLPANVCGDGGGDDVIECLTQDQQSRLAQRISGYTTKGSVVVGSDYIGSRPGSYTVVAREYVDENNNWFRWVFCQDWNSPGDADLKFLQMGPGSPDGACYLEWN
;
A
#
# COMPACT_ATOMS: atom_id res chain seq x y z
N GLY A 1 9.31 25.35 17.18
CA GLY A 1 7.90 25.43 17.63
C GLY A 1 7.09 26.39 16.77
N HIS A 2 7.06 26.17 15.46
CA HIS A 2 6.05 26.72 14.56
C HIS A 2 5.41 25.51 13.88
N CYS A 3 4.26 25.08 14.38
CA CYS A 3 3.42 24.14 13.66
C CYS A 3 2.77 24.95 12.53
N GLY A 4 3.29 24.81 11.32
CA GLY A 4 2.65 25.33 10.11
C GLY A 4 1.21 24.84 10.06
N SER A 5 0.30 25.72 9.68
CA SER A 5 -1.12 25.40 9.50
C SER A 5 -1.24 24.32 8.42
N SER A 6 -1.35 23.06 8.83
CA SER A 6 -1.88 22.02 7.97
C SER A 6 -3.27 22.47 7.55
N ARG A 7 -3.47 22.83 6.28
CA ARG A 7 -4.83 23.04 5.77
C ARG A 7 -5.59 21.75 6.06
N PRO A 8 -6.67 21.79 6.86
CA PRO A 8 -7.51 20.61 6.99
C PRO A 8 -7.97 20.18 5.59
N CYS A 9 -8.20 18.88 5.37
CA CYS A 9 -8.71 18.34 4.11
C CYS A 9 -10.02 19.00 3.61
N THR A 10 -10.59 19.90 4.40
CA THR A 10 -11.84 20.63 4.19
C THR A 10 -11.84 21.60 3.00
N GLU A 11 -10.71 21.85 2.34
CA GLU A 11 -10.66 22.61 1.07
C GLU A 11 -10.65 21.72 -0.18
N ALA A 12 -11.04 20.44 -0.07
CA ALA A 12 -11.39 19.65 -1.26
C ALA A 12 -12.60 20.31 -1.94
N HIS A 13 -12.38 20.95 -3.09
CA HIS A 13 -13.45 21.41 -3.97
C HIS A 13 -14.44 20.27 -4.20
N ALA A 14 -15.74 20.57 -4.12
CA ALA A 14 -16.83 19.60 -4.24
C ALA A 14 -16.50 18.53 -5.29
N VAL A 15 -16.41 17.27 -4.84
CA VAL A 15 -16.13 16.12 -5.70
C VAL A 15 -17.09 16.20 -6.90
N PRO A 16 -16.59 16.27 -8.14
CA PRO A 16 -17.47 16.27 -9.29
C PRO A 16 -18.24 14.95 -9.25
N ARG A 17 -19.55 14.97 -8.97
CA ARG A 17 -20.41 13.85 -9.28
C ARG A 17 -20.20 13.57 -10.76
N MET A 18 -19.54 12.45 -11.09
CA MET A 18 -19.36 12.00 -12.48
C MET A 18 -20.72 11.57 -13.01
N THR A 19 -21.59 12.54 -13.34
CA THR A 19 -22.85 12.26 -14.00
C THR A 19 -22.58 12.01 -15.48
N SER A 20 -22.56 10.74 -15.87
CA SER A 20 -22.58 10.22 -17.24
C SER A 20 -21.35 10.50 -18.13
N LEU A 21 -20.99 9.51 -18.96
CA LEU A 21 -19.93 9.55 -19.96
C LEU A 21 -20.07 10.78 -20.88
N GLY A 22 -19.39 11.87 -20.55
CA GLY A 22 -19.16 13.01 -21.40
C GLY A 22 -17.67 13.09 -21.72
N ALA A 23 -17.34 13.16 -23.01
CA ALA A 23 -15.99 13.17 -23.54
C ALA A 23 -15.02 14.04 -22.72
N PHE A 24 -14.03 13.40 -22.09
CA PHE A 24 -12.86 14.10 -21.57
C PHE A 24 -12.07 14.64 -22.76
N LEU A 25 -12.11 15.96 -22.94
CA LEU A 25 -11.09 16.67 -23.71
C LEU A 25 -9.77 16.44 -22.99
N ALA A 26 -8.94 15.56 -23.57
CA ALA A 26 -7.56 15.39 -23.18
C ALA A 26 -6.86 16.74 -23.30
N LEU A 27 -6.70 17.44 -22.18
CA LEU A 27 -5.67 18.45 -22.02
C LEU A 27 -4.36 17.73 -22.31
N SER A 28 -3.79 18.02 -23.47
CA SER A 28 -2.41 17.69 -23.80
C SER A 28 -1.55 18.06 -22.60
N TRP A 29 -0.73 17.11 -22.15
CA TRP A 29 0.39 17.32 -21.23
C TRP A 29 1.17 18.58 -21.63
N TYR A 30 0.76 19.74 -21.13
CA TYR A 30 1.70 20.74 -20.71
C TYR A 30 2.41 20.05 -19.57
N GLY A 31 3.65 19.63 -19.82
CA GLY A 31 4.50 19.16 -18.76
C GLY A 31 4.37 20.19 -17.63
N VAL A 32 3.83 19.75 -16.51
CA VAL A 32 4.30 20.26 -15.24
C VAL A 32 5.77 19.84 -15.21
N GLN A 33 6.60 20.60 -15.94
CA GLN A 33 7.92 20.91 -15.51
C GLN A 33 7.68 21.50 -14.13
N GLY A 34 7.70 20.65 -13.11
CA GLY A 34 7.90 21.09 -11.74
C GLY A 34 9.17 21.91 -11.82
N SER A 35 9.01 23.23 -11.88
CA SER A 35 10.00 24.21 -12.34
C SER A 35 11.09 24.44 -11.30
N GLY A 36 11.50 23.38 -10.60
CA GLY A 36 12.46 23.40 -9.51
C GLY A 36 12.97 22.04 -9.02
N ILE A 37 12.37 20.90 -9.41
CA ILE A 37 12.95 19.59 -9.10
C ILE A 37 13.92 19.25 -10.23
N GLY A 38 15.11 19.84 -10.17
CA GLY A 38 16.12 19.65 -11.20
C GLY A 38 16.43 18.17 -11.42
N ASP A 39 16.72 17.81 -12.67
CA ASP A 39 17.12 16.48 -13.17
C ASP A 39 18.30 15.82 -12.41
N GLY A 40 18.88 16.54 -11.45
CA GLY A 40 20.09 16.19 -10.73
C GLY A 40 19.99 15.01 -9.77
N TYR A 41 18.79 14.51 -9.43
CA TYR A 41 18.59 13.43 -8.45
C TYR A 41 18.15 12.09 -9.06
N SER A 42 18.34 11.93 -10.38
CA SER A 42 17.89 10.75 -11.12
C SER A 42 19.03 9.78 -11.44
N THR A 43 18.65 8.52 -11.63
CA THR A 43 19.47 7.38 -12.06
C THR A 43 18.65 6.53 -13.03
N SER A 44 19.28 5.56 -13.72
CA SER A 44 18.56 4.62 -14.58
C SER A 44 17.49 3.82 -13.81
N VAL A 45 17.78 3.41 -12.57
CA VAL A 45 16.83 2.67 -11.71
C VAL A 45 15.67 3.56 -11.27
N THR A 46 15.93 4.78 -10.76
CA THR A 46 14.84 5.68 -10.36
C THR A 46 13.96 6.04 -11.56
N ASN A 47 14.55 6.25 -12.74
CA ASN A 47 13.81 6.52 -13.98
C ASN A 47 12.95 5.31 -14.42
N ALA A 48 13.48 4.09 -14.32
CA ALA A 48 12.73 2.88 -14.61
C ALA A 48 11.53 2.72 -13.66
N LEU A 49 11.76 2.90 -12.34
CA LEU A 49 10.69 2.84 -11.33
C LEU A 49 9.63 3.92 -11.56
N MET A 50 10.05 5.16 -11.84
CA MET A 50 9.13 6.25 -12.17
C MET A 50 8.30 5.96 -13.44
N SER A 51 8.91 5.32 -14.45
CA SER A 51 8.17 4.86 -15.63
C SER A 51 7.16 3.77 -15.28
N MET A 52 7.52 2.83 -14.40
CA MET A 52 6.62 1.75 -13.97
C MET A 52 5.40 2.26 -13.21
N ILE A 53 5.53 3.33 -12.40
CA ILE A 53 4.40 3.90 -11.66
C ILE A 53 3.71 5.07 -12.38
N SER A 54 4.14 5.41 -13.59
CA SER A 54 3.64 6.58 -14.32
C SER A 54 2.14 6.48 -14.64
N ARG A 55 1.46 7.63 -14.70
CA ARG A 55 0.07 7.72 -15.13
C ARG A 55 -0.05 7.67 -16.64
N GLY A 56 -1.12 7.06 -17.12
CA GLY A 56 -1.51 7.11 -18.53
C GLY A 56 -2.45 8.27 -18.83
N SER A 57 -2.56 8.64 -20.10
CA SER A 57 -3.55 9.62 -20.58
C SER A 57 -4.90 8.99 -20.96
N GLY A 58 -4.99 7.65 -20.97
CA GLY A 58 -6.17 6.90 -21.43
C GLY A 58 -7.22 6.64 -20.34
N GLY A 59 -7.07 7.26 -19.16
CA GLY A 59 -7.86 6.97 -17.96
C GLY A 59 -7.05 6.26 -16.89
N THR A 60 -7.72 5.85 -15.81
CA THR A 60 -7.12 5.15 -14.66
C THR A 60 -6.23 4.00 -15.13
N TYR A 61 -5.03 3.84 -14.60
CA TYR A 61 -4.19 2.66 -14.81
C TYR A 61 -3.97 2.27 -16.29
N THR A 62 -3.72 3.28 -17.12
CA THR A 62 -3.35 3.11 -18.54
C THR A 62 -1.89 3.48 -18.84
N GLY A 63 -1.13 3.86 -17.80
CA GLY A 63 0.28 4.23 -17.89
C GLY A 63 1.20 3.05 -17.59
N GLY A 64 2.10 3.24 -16.64
CA GLY A 64 2.91 2.14 -16.12
C GLY A 64 2.07 1.09 -15.38
N LYS A 65 2.60 -0.14 -15.30
CA LYS A 65 1.94 -1.29 -14.66
C LYS A 65 2.09 -1.32 -13.13
N GLY A 66 2.70 -0.31 -12.55
CA GLY A 66 2.98 -0.17 -11.12
C GLY A 66 4.06 -1.11 -10.60
N VAL A 67 4.30 -0.99 -9.30
CA VAL A 67 5.26 -1.80 -8.53
C VAL A 67 4.63 -2.23 -7.21
N VAL A 68 5.14 -3.27 -6.58
CA VAL A 68 4.82 -3.62 -5.19
C VAL A 68 5.94 -3.13 -4.29
N VAL A 69 5.59 -2.43 -3.21
CA VAL A 69 6.52 -2.11 -2.13
C VAL A 69 6.16 -2.89 -0.88
N ARG A 70 7.16 -3.28 -0.09
CA ARG A 70 6.93 -4.08 1.11
C ARG A 70 8.01 -3.88 2.17
N ASP A 71 7.58 -3.74 3.42
CA ASP A 71 8.45 -3.95 4.58
C ASP A 71 8.51 -5.45 4.90
N ILE A 72 9.65 -6.10 4.67
CA ILE A 72 9.81 -7.55 4.90
C ILE A 72 10.05 -7.89 6.39
N LEU A 73 10.21 -6.87 7.24
CA LEU A 73 10.32 -6.96 8.70
C LEU A 73 8.99 -6.59 9.38
N ASP A 74 7.87 -6.88 8.71
CA ASP A 74 6.48 -6.69 9.15
C ASP A 74 6.00 -7.63 10.27
N GLY A 75 6.83 -8.58 10.70
CA GLY A 75 6.48 -9.64 11.65
C GLY A 75 5.67 -10.79 11.06
N LEU A 76 5.20 -10.67 9.81
CA LEU A 76 4.53 -11.74 9.08
C LEU A 76 5.53 -12.63 8.34
N SER A 77 6.77 -12.17 8.15
CA SER A 77 7.86 -12.96 7.55
C SER A 77 8.25 -14.25 8.31
N GLN A 78 7.78 -14.45 9.54
CA GLN A 78 8.05 -15.67 10.33
C GLN A 78 6.87 -16.64 10.47
N GLY A 79 5.70 -16.30 9.92
CA GLY A 79 4.49 -17.12 10.00
C GLY A 79 4.43 -18.27 8.99
N PRO A 80 3.52 -19.24 9.18
CA PRO A 80 3.29 -20.34 8.25
C PRO A 80 2.49 -19.92 6.99
N ASN A 81 2.23 -18.63 6.82
CA ASN A 81 1.40 -18.13 5.73
C ASN A 81 2.12 -18.30 4.39
N VAL A 82 1.40 -18.73 3.37
CA VAL A 82 1.89 -18.86 1.98
C VAL A 82 2.01 -17.49 1.32
N GLY A 83 1.15 -16.54 1.70
CA GLY A 83 1.22 -15.15 1.25
C GLY A 83 1.89 -14.21 2.27
N VAL A 84 2.24 -13.02 1.78
CA VAL A 84 2.59 -11.83 2.57
C VAL A 84 1.89 -10.58 2.00
N PRO A 85 1.59 -9.55 2.82
CA PRO A 85 0.97 -8.33 2.31
C PRO A 85 2.02 -7.46 1.63
N GLY A 86 1.64 -6.85 0.51
CA GLY A 86 2.39 -5.77 -0.14
C GLY A 86 1.48 -4.56 -0.38
N THR A 87 2.09 -3.41 -0.65
CA THR A 87 1.37 -2.22 -1.11
C THR A 87 1.69 -1.99 -2.56
N PHE A 88 0.66 -1.91 -3.41
CA PHE A 88 0.81 -1.59 -4.81
C PHE A 88 0.92 -0.09 -5.04
N TRP A 89 1.91 0.33 -5.80
CA TRP A 89 2.16 1.72 -6.19
C TRP A 89 1.84 1.95 -7.66
N SER A 90 1.02 2.96 -7.88
CA SER A 90 0.82 3.64 -9.15
C SER A 90 0.50 5.09 -8.85
N ASN A 91 0.94 6.02 -9.70
CA ASN A 91 0.54 7.42 -9.59
C ASN A 91 -0.91 7.67 -10.03
N ASP A 92 -1.67 6.63 -10.42
CA ASP A 92 -3.13 6.70 -10.52
C ASP A 92 -3.87 6.52 -9.19
N ILE A 93 -3.16 6.16 -8.12
CA ILE A 93 -3.66 6.20 -6.73
C ILE A 93 -3.34 7.59 -6.18
N PHE A 94 -4.28 8.26 -5.52
CA PHE A 94 -4.14 9.64 -5.04
C PHE A 94 -4.14 9.79 -3.53
N SER A 95 -4.34 8.69 -2.81
CA SER A 95 -4.18 8.64 -1.36
C SER A 95 -2.73 8.84 -0.93
N ILE A 96 -2.57 9.43 0.25
CA ILE A 96 -1.32 9.67 0.95
C ILE A 96 -0.86 8.42 1.74
N SER A 97 0.34 8.42 2.32
CA SER A 97 0.82 7.41 3.29
C SER A 97 0.85 5.99 2.71
N GLN A 98 1.40 5.87 1.50
CA GLN A 98 1.33 4.66 0.67
C GLN A 98 2.34 3.58 1.05
N MET A 99 2.53 3.30 2.33
CA MET A 99 3.31 2.14 2.75
C MET A 99 2.89 1.81 4.16
N TYR A 100 2.75 0.51 4.45
CA TYR A 100 2.55 0.08 5.81
C TYR A 100 3.70 0.63 6.69
N PRO A 101 3.41 1.38 7.75
CA PRO A 101 4.42 1.91 8.65
C PRO A 101 5.08 0.76 9.40
N ASP A 102 6.27 0.99 9.97
CA ASP A 102 6.96 -0.08 10.67
C ASP A 102 6.14 -0.60 11.87
N ARG A 103 5.87 -1.91 11.90
CA ARG A 103 5.20 -2.55 13.04
C ARG A 103 5.99 -2.41 14.34
N VAL A 104 7.32 -2.42 14.28
CA VAL A 104 8.15 -2.23 15.47
C VAL A 104 7.90 -0.87 16.10
N ASP A 105 7.49 0.14 15.33
CA ASP A 105 7.10 1.45 15.87
C ASP A 105 5.77 1.42 16.64
N LEU A 106 4.87 0.48 16.33
CA LEU A 106 3.65 0.28 17.10
C LEU A 106 3.93 -0.35 18.48
N ASP A 107 5.02 -1.11 18.58
CA ASP A 107 5.36 -1.88 19.78
C ASP A 107 6.41 -1.19 20.69
N VAL A 108 7.08 -0.13 20.23
CA VAL A 108 8.11 0.59 21.01
C VAL A 108 7.48 1.66 21.92
N PRO A 109 7.65 1.57 23.25
CA PRO A 109 7.15 2.58 24.17
C PRO A 109 7.71 3.98 23.87
N GLY A 110 6.82 4.96 23.71
CA GLY A 110 7.18 6.36 23.47
C GLY A 110 7.24 6.77 22.00
N VAL A 111 7.11 5.83 21.06
CA VAL A 111 6.82 6.20 19.67
C VAL A 111 5.40 6.74 19.62
N THR A 112 5.29 8.02 19.28
CA THR A 112 4.00 8.66 19.07
C THR A 112 3.93 9.08 17.63
N ASN A 113 2.87 8.69 16.93
CA ASN A 113 2.63 9.03 15.54
C ASN A 113 3.54 8.34 14.52
N ILE A 114 3.23 7.10 14.17
CA ILE A 114 3.94 6.31 13.16
C ILE A 114 4.07 7.00 11.79
N TYR A 115 3.16 7.93 11.48
CA TYR A 115 3.16 8.68 10.24
C TYR A 115 4.33 9.67 10.13
N ASP A 116 5.00 9.99 11.23
CA ASP A 116 6.13 10.92 11.23
C ASP A 116 7.49 10.23 11.02
N TYR A 117 7.50 8.90 10.87
CA TYR A 117 8.71 8.12 10.67
C TYR A 117 8.84 7.65 9.22
N ALA A 118 10.07 7.63 8.72
CA ALA A 118 10.35 7.00 7.44
C ALA A 118 10.13 5.49 7.54
N SER A 119 9.50 4.92 6.51
CA SER A 119 9.35 3.48 6.35
C SER A 119 10.48 2.95 5.48
N VAL A 120 10.90 1.70 5.71
CA VAL A 120 11.91 1.04 4.87
C VAL A 120 11.39 -0.28 4.34
N GLY A 121 11.88 -0.68 3.18
CA GLY A 121 11.42 -1.90 2.55
C GLY A 121 12.11 -2.18 1.24
N VAL A 122 11.44 -2.93 0.39
CA VAL A 122 11.92 -3.30 -0.95
C VAL A 122 10.89 -2.89 -2.00
N ILE A 123 11.35 -2.66 -3.22
CA ILE A 123 10.49 -2.43 -4.40
C ILE A 123 10.64 -3.60 -5.35
N ILE A 124 9.51 -4.12 -5.82
CA ILE A 124 9.41 -5.16 -6.85
C ILE A 124 8.60 -4.58 -8.01
N GLY A 125 9.25 -4.37 -9.14
CA GLY A 125 8.71 -3.80 -10.36
C GLY A 125 9.10 -4.62 -11.58
N SER A 126 10.37 -4.97 -11.76
CA SER A 126 10.83 -5.77 -12.91
C SER A 126 10.41 -7.25 -12.83
N ALA A 127 10.20 -7.78 -11.62
CA ALA A 127 9.82 -9.17 -11.38
C ALA A 127 8.32 -9.36 -11.04
N MET A 128 7.47 -8.39 -11.41
CA MET A 128 6.04 -8.43 -11.09
C MET A 128 5.30 -9.65 -11.68
N SER A 129 5.81 -10.26 -12.75
CA SER A 129 5.29 -11.52 -13.31
C SER A 129 5.45 -12.72 -12.38
N ASN A 130 6.35 -12.64 -11.40
CA ASN A 130 6.51 -13.67 -10.37
C ASN A 130 5.48 -13.49 -9.23
N LEU A 131 4.90 -12.29 -9.10
CA LEU A 131 3.86 -11.98 -8.10
C LEU A 131 2.44 -12.13 -8.66
N PHE A 132 2.25 -11.80 -9.94
CA PHE A 132 0.93 -11.77 -10.57
C PHE A 132 0.85 -12.70 -11.77
N TYR A 133 -0.11 -13.62 -11.72
CA TYR A 133 -0.46 -14.47 -12.86
C TYR A 133 -0.92 -13.63 -14.05
N ASP A 134 -0.47 -13.94 -15.27
CA ASP A 134 -0.88 -13.20 -16.47
C ASP A 134 -0.59 -11.68 -16.39
N TYR A 135 0.56 -11.32 -15.79
CA TYR A 135 0.98 -9.92 -15.60
C TYR A 135 1.01 -9.09 -16.89
N ASP A 136 1.23 -9.73 -18.04
CA ASP A 136 1.22 -9.03 -19.33
C ASP A 136 -0.12 -8.36 -19.63
N ASN A 137 -1.22 -8.93 -19.13
CA ASN A 137 -2.58 -8.44 -19.30
C ASN A 137 -3.14 -7.74 -18.06
N LEU A 138 -2.32 -7.45 -17.02
CA LEU A 138 -2.76 -6.88 -15.74
C LEU A 138 -3.59 -5.58 -15.87
N GLN A 139 -3.32 -4.77 -16.90
CA GLN A 139 -4.05 -3.51 -17.17
C GLN A 139 -5.40 -3.69 -17.87
N SER A 140 -5.76 -4.92 -18.26
CA SER A 140 -7.04 -5.22 -18.89
C SER A 140 -8.21 -5.02 -17.92
N ASP A 141 -9.30 -4.42 -18.40
CA ASP A 141 -10.55 -4.27 -17.63
C ASP A 141 -11.12 -5.63 -17.18
N SER A 142 -10.75 -6.71 -17.88
CA SER A 142 -11.24 -8.07 -17.62
C SER A 142 -10.23 -9.01 -16.92
N TRP A 143 -9.07 -8.53 -16.47
CA TRP A 143 -7.99 -9.40 -15.96
C TRP A 143 -8.47 -10.32 -14.82
N GLY A 144 -9.06 -9.80 -13.75
CA GLY A 144 -9.88 -10.58 -12.80
C GLY A 144 -9.18 -11.69 -11.99
N TRP A 145 -7.85 -11.83 -12.05
CA TRP A 145 -7.11 -12.92 -11.40
C TRP A 145 -6.68 -12.61 -9.96
N GLY A 146 -6.65 -11.34 -9.58
CA GLY A 146 -6.04 -10.89 -8.33
C GLY A 146 -7.02 -10.81 -7.17
N VAL A 147 -6.46 -10.46 -6.02
CA VAL A 147 -7.17 -10.08 -4.80
C VAL A 147 -6.52 -8.78 -4.38
N PHE A 148 -7.31 -7.71 -4.32
CA PHE A 148 -6.81 -6.39 -4.00
C PHE A 148 -7.76 -5.69 -3.04
N TYR A 149 -7.20 -5.02 -2.03
CA TYR A 149 -7.97 -4.22 -1.09
C TYR A 149 -7.61 -2.74 -1.26
N GLY A 150 -8.61 -1.86 -1.36
CA GLY A 150 -8.38 -0.41 -1.49
C GLY A 150 -7.82 0.27 -0.23
N HIS A 151 -7.59 -0.50 0.83
CA HIS A 151 -7.13 -0.05 2.14
C HIS A 151 -6.41 -1.22 2.83
N ASP A 152 -5.78 -0.97 3.98
CA ASP A 152 -5.36 -2.00 4.93
C ASP A 152 -6.50 -2.97 5.22
N SER A 153 -6.20 -4.27 5.28
CA SER A 153 -7.26 -5.29 5.33
C SER A 153 -6.93 -6.53 6.16
N ASN A 154 -5.68 -6.68 6.63
CA ASN A 154 -5.19 -7.89 7.29
C ASN A 154 -5.47 -9.16 6.47
N SER A 155 -5.25 -9.06 5.16
CA SER A 155 -5.68 -10.02 4.14
C SER A 155 -5.18 -11.43 4.40
N LEU A 156 -4.09 -11.60 5.16
CA LEU A 156 -3.41 -12.88 5.34
C LEU A 156 -3.34 -13.34 6.80
N ASP A 157 -3.71 -12.51 7.77
CA ASP A 157 -3.58 -12.82 9.19
C ASP A 157 -4.88 -12.71 10.00
N ILE A 158 -5.88 -11.94 9.53
CA ILE A 158 -7.15 -11.71 10.25
C ILE A 158 -8.37 -11.89 9.33
N ARG A 159 -8.27 -12.81 8.36
CA ARG A 159 -9.39 -13.15 7.46
C ARG A 159 -9.66 -14.65 7.38
N CYS A 160 -10.93 -15.00 7.23
CA CYS A 160 -11.36 -16.36 6.98
C CYS A 160 -11.62 -16.61 5.49
N ARG A 161 -11.12 -17.74 5.00
CA ARG A 161 -11.36 -18.24 3.65
C ARG A 161 -12.61 -19.11 3.61
N TRP A 162 -13.51 -18.89 2.65
CA TRP A 162 -14.68 -19.75 2.47
C TRP A 162 -14.36 -21.03 1.67
N ILE A 163 -14.67 -22.20 2.20
CA ILE A 163 -14.54 -23.49 1.52
C ILE A 163 -15.92 -24.00 1.14
N GLY A 164 -16.37 -23.62 -0.06
CA GLY A 164 -17.72 -23.93 -0.54
C GLY A 164 -18.08 -25.42 -0.57
N SER A 165 -17.12 -26.31 -0.83
CA SER A 165 -17.35 -27.76 -0.93
C SER A 165 -17.80 -28.42 0.38
N ILE A 166 -17.48 -27.81 1.52
CA ILE A 166 -17.86 -28.28 2.86
C ILE A 166 -18.61 -27.21 3.68
N SER A 167 -18.96 -26.08 3.04
CA SER A 167 -19.65 -24.95 3.65
C SER A 167 -19.00 -24.50 4.97
N MET A 168 -17.71 -24.17 4.91
CA MET A 168 -16.89 -23.86 6.08
C MET A 168 -16.05 -22.61 5.86
N TYR A 169 -15.95 -21.75 6.86
CA TYR A 169 -14.89 -20.74 6.95
C TYR A 169 -13.66 -21.34 7.62
N ASP A 170 -12.54 -21.40 6.90
CA ASP A 170 -11.22 -21.61 7.47
C ASP A 170 -10.74 -20.28 8.04
N CYS A 171 -10.38 -20.23 9.32
CA CYS A 171 -10.06 -19.01 10.05
C CYS A 171 -8.74 -19.15 10.81
N PRO A 172 -8.04 -18.05 11.15
CA PRO A 172 -6.86 -18.13 11.99
C PRO A 172 -7.13 -18.85 13.33
N GLY A 173 -6.52 -20.02 13.51
CA GLY A 173 -6.63 -20.84 14.71
C GLY A 173 -7.90 -21.70 14.84
N GLY A 174 -8.74 -21.78 13.81
CA GLY A 174 -9.88 -22.69 13.79
C GLY A 174 -10.78 -22.57 12.56
N TYR A 175 -12.02 -23.02 12.67
CA TYR A 175 -12.98 -22.94 11.57
C TYR A 175 -14.41 -22.70 12.05
N ILE A 176 -15.25 -22.21 11.16
CA ILE A 176 -16.68 -22.01 11.41
C ILE A 176 -17.45 -22.73 10.31
N LEU A 177 -18.13 -23.83 10.65
CA LEU A 177 -19.10 -24.43 9.72
C LEU A 177 -20.29 -23.46 9.54
N TRP A 178 -20.87 -23.43 8.35
CA TRP A 178 -21.98 -22.52 8.04
C TRP A 178 -23.13 -22.67 9.04
N GLY A 179 -23.52 -21.54 9.65
CA GLY A 179 -24.56 -21.49 10.69
C GLY A 179 -24.16 -22.09 12.05
N GLN A 180 -22.88 -22.41 12.28
CA GLN A 180 -22.36 -22.93 13.54
C GLN A 180 -21.40 -21.95 14.23
N THR A 181 -20.92 -22.33 15.41
CA THR A 181 -19.91 -21.58 16.16
C THR A 181 -18.50 -22.06 15.85
N PHE A 182 -17.52 -21.20 16.12
CA PHE A 182 -16.11 -21.49 15.95
C PHE A 182 -15.66 -22.77 16.67
N GLN A 183 -14.88 -23.58 15.96
CA GLN A 183 -14.20 -24.77 16.45
C GLN A 183 -12.69 -24.53 16.36
N SER A 184 -11.99 -24.64 17.49
CA SER A 184 -10.53 -24.44 17.52
C SER A 184 -9.80 -25.54 16.76
N ASP A 185 -8.88 -25.14 15.89
CA ASP A 185 -7.99 -26.02 15.13
C ASP A 185 -6.76 -25.20 14.73
N SER A 186 -5.62 -25.45 15.37
CA SER A 186 -4.39 -24.71 15.13
C SER A 186 -3.79 -24.94 13.74
N THR A 187 -4.29 -25.92 12.98
CA THR A 187 -3.85 -26.15 11.58
C THR A 187 -4.52 -25.20 10.59
N LYS A 188 -5.53 -24.44 11.05
CA LYS A 188 -6.27 -23.47 10.26
C LYS A 188 -5.58 -22.12 10.33
N LEU A 189 -5.27 -21.59 9.17
CA LEU A 189 -4.50 -20.35 9.00
C LEU A 189 -5.37 -19.23 8.42
N GLY A 190 -6.64 -19.50 8.13
CA GLY A 190 -7.47 -18.56 7.39
C GLY A 190 -6.97 -18.39 5.95
N THR A 191 -7.19 -17.21 5.40
CA THR A 191 -6.72 -16.83 4.05
C THR A 191 -5.20 -16.94 3.90
N GLY A 192 -4.41 -16.78 4.96
CA GLY A 192 -2.94 -16.90 4.91
C GLY A 192 -2.43 -18.29 4.50
N GLY A 193 -3.23 -19.34 4.68
CA GLY A 193 -2.83 -20.73 4.40
C GLY A 193 -2.98 -21.20 2.95
N TYR A 194 -3.44 -20.33 2.05
CA TYR A 194 -3.78 -20.69 0.68
C TYR A 194 -2.89 -19.95 -0.33
N VAL A 195 -2.74 -20.53 -1.52
CA VAL A 195 -2.07 -19.87 -2.64
C VAL A 195 -2.80 -18.57 -2.97
N VAL A 196 -2.06 -17.47 -3.04
CA VAL A 196 -2.59 -16.13 -3.31
C VAL A 196 -3.30 -16.08 -4.66
N GLY A 197 -4.47 -15.44 -4.69
CA GLY A 197 -5.22 -15.18 -5.93
C GLY A 197 -6.72 -15.41 -5.80
N ASN A 198 -7.45 -14.99 -6.82
CA ASN A 198 -8.92 -15.05 -6.87
C ASN A 198 -9.44 -16.51 -6.89
N PRO A 199 -10.16 -16.97 -5.84
CA PRO A 199 -10.69 -18.34 -5.77
C PRO A 199 -11.76 -18.66 -6.83
N TYR A 200 -12.41 -17.64 -7.40
CA TYR A 200 -13.40 -17.80 -8.48
C TYR A 200 -12.75 -17.94 -9.85
N ALA A 201 -11.53 -17.43 -10.03
CA ALA A 201 -10.75 -17.64 -11.25
C ALA A 201 -10.02 -18.99 -11.23
N ASN A 202 -9.57 -19.41 -10.03
CA ASN A 202 -8.96 -20.71 -9.82
C ASN A 202 -9.29 -21.24 -8.42
N SER A 203 -10.04 -22.35 -8.35
CA SER A 203 -10.48 -22.94 -7.08
C SER A 203 -9.35 -23.43 -6.13
N SER A 204 -8.12 -23.56 -6.63
CA SER A 204 -6.94 -23.87 -5.79
C SER A 204 -6.33 -22.64 -5.11
N TRP A 205 -6.79 -21.45 -5.48
CA TRP A 205 -6.41 -20.19 -4.85
C TRP A 205 -7.41 -19.79 -3.75
N GLY A 206 -7.20 -18.61 -3.18
CA GLY A 206 -7.95 -18.08 -2.05
C GLY A 206 -7.06 -17.39 -1.02
N GLY A 207 -5.73 -17.40 -1.24
CA GLY A 207 -4.79 -16.65 -0.44
C GLY A 207 -5.13 -15.16 -0.52
N GLY A 208 -5.37 -14.57 0.64
CA GLY A 208 -5.82 -13.18 0.75
C GLY A 208 -7.32 -12.93 0.56
N ALA A 209 -8.08 -13.81 -0.10
CA ALA A 209 -9.51 -13.61 -0.37
C ALA A 209 -10.39 -14.16 0.75
N GLY A 210 -11.04 -13.27 1.51
CA GLY A 210 -11.92 -13.70 2.58
C GLY A 210 -12.58 -12.58 3.37
N CYS A 211 -13.39 -13.01 4.33
CA CYS A 211 -14.12 -12.14 5.27
C CYS A 211 -13.26 -11.79 6.49
N HIS A 212 -13.35 -10.56 6.97
CA HIS A 212 -12.72 -10.16 8.23
C HIS A 212 -13.22 -11.02 9.41
N PHE A 213 -12.31 -11.34 10.33
CA PHE A 213 -12.54 -12.23 11.46
C PHE A 213 -11.99 -11.66 12.76
N ASP A 214 -12.84 -11.43 13.76
CA ASP A 214 -12.38 -11.01 15.09
C ASP A 214 -11.74 -12.20 15.83
N PRO A 215 -10.42 -12.20 16.07
CA PRO A 215 -9.74 -13.30 16.73
C PRO A 215 -10.05 -13.38 18.23
N VAL A 216 -10.68 -12.38 18.83
CA VAL A 216 -11.09 -12.37 20.24
C VAL A 216 -12.46 -13.03 20.40
N SER A 217 -13.48 -12.52 19.71
CA SER A 217 -14.84 -13.08 19.77
C SER A 217 -15.00 -14.37 18.96
N LYS A 218 -14.05 -14.67 18.07
CA LYS A 218 -14.04 -15.84 17.18
C LYS A 218 -15.25 -15.87 16.25
N THR A 219 -15.61 -14.72 15.67
CA THR A 219 -16.72 -14.58 14.72
C THR A 219 -16.31 -13.81 13.47
N ILE A 220 -17.00 -14.08 12.35
CA ILE A 220 -16.94 -13.21 11.17
C ILE A 220 -17.65 -11.89 11.52
N ASP A 221 -16.93 -10.79 11.40
CA ASP A 221 -17.38 -9.44 11.72
C ASP A 221 -17.13 -8.45 10.57
N GLN A 222 -17.04 -8.97 9.34
CA GLN A 222 -17.08 -8.14 8.13
C GLN A 222 -18.27 -7.17 8.19
N ILE A 223 -17.99 -5.89 8.00
CA ILE A 223 -19.04 -4.88 8.00
C ILE A 223 -19.93 -5.06 6.77
N ASN A 224 -21.24 -5.01 7.00
CA ASN A 224 -22.28 -5.07 5.99
C ASN A 224 -23.14 -3.80 6.09
N ALA A 225 -23.53 -3.27 4.95
CA ALA A 225 -24.49 -2.18 4.83
C ALA A 225 -25.23 -2.37 3.51
N TYR A 226 -26.54 -2.10 3.53
CA TYR A 226 -27.43 -2.31 2.39
C TYR A 226 -27.95 -0.97 1.90
N ASP A 227 -27.92 -0.75 0.60
CA ASP A 227 -28.58 0.41 -0.01
C ASP A 227 -30.12 0.22 -0.08
N ASP A 228 -30.81 1.21 -0.65
CA ASP A 228 -32.28 1.17 -0.81
C ASP A 228 -32.76 0.06 -1.79
N ASN A 229 -31.87 -0.49 -2.63
CA ASN A 229 -32.16 -1.60 -3.55
C ASN A 229 -31.92 -2.98 -2.90
N GLY A 230 -31.36 -3.00 -1.69
CA GLY A 230 -30.97 -4.22 -1.00
C GLY A 230 -29.60 -4.75 -1.43
N ASP A 231 -28.81 -3.94 -2.13
CA ASP A 231 -27.43 -4.26 -2.49
C ASP A 231 -26.51 -4.04 -1.28
N ASN A 232 -25.75 -5.07 -0.93
CA ASN A 232 -24.82 -5.06 0.18
C ASN A 232 -23.41 -4.61 -0.24
N LEU A 233 -22.58 -4.13 0.69
CA LEU A 233 -21.15 -3.86 0.47
C LEU A 233 -20.38 -5.07 -0.08
N VAL A 234 -20.75 -6.29 0.34
CA VAL A 234 -20.16 -7.55 -0.13
C VAL A 234 -21.18 -8.44 -0.85
N GLN A 235 -20.77 -9.18 -1.88
CA GLN A 235 -21.68 -9.98 -2.71
C GLN A 235 -21.70 -11.48 -2.43
N ASP A 236 -20.72 -12.02 -1.71
CA ASP A 236 -20.56 -13.46 -1.57
C ASP A 236 -19.94 -13.90 -0.23
N ALA A 237 -19.80 -15.21 -0.07
CA ALA A 237 -19.28 -15.82 1.14
C ALA A 237 -17.77 -15.58 1.34
N ASP A 238 -17.03 -15.16 0.32
CA ASP A 238 -15.63 -14.73 0.44
C ASP A 238 -15.49 -13.23 0.72
N CYS A 239 -16.62 -12.54 0.94
CA CYS A 239 -16.66 -11.10 1.18
C CYS A 239 -15.97 -10.29 0.06
N GLN A 240 -16.13 -10.74 -1.19
CA GLN A 240 -15.80 -9.92 -2.35
C GLN A 240 -16.69 -8.67 -2.36
N CYS A 241 -16.13 -7.54 -2.78
CA CYS A 241 -16.93 -6.33 -2.98
C CYS A 241 -18.04 -6.57 -3.98
N ASN A 242 -19.22 -5.98 -3.73
CA ASN A 242 -20.34 -6.13 -4.63
C ASN A 242 -20.12 -5.33 -5.92
N TYR A 243 -20.01 -6.04 -7.05
CA TYR A 243 -19.72 -5.46 -8.35
C TYR A 243 -20.86 -4.65 -8.95
N VAL A 244 -22.03 -4.61 -8.30
CA VAL A 244 -23.08 -3.62 -8.61
C VAL A 244 -22.55 -2.18 -8.51
N PHE A 245 -21.56 -1.94 -7.64
CA PHE A 245 -20.92 -0.63 -7.47
C PHE A 245 -19.73 -0.39 -8.41
N ALA A 246 -19.34 -1.34 -9.26
CA ALA A 246 -18.10 -1.23 -10.04
C ALA A 246 -18.13 -0.09 -11.09
N SER A 247 -19.32 0.36 -11.51
CA SER A 247 -19.44 1.55 -12.36
C SER A 247 -19.08 2.85 -11.63
N ASN A 248 -19.19 2.87 -10.30
CA ASN A 248 -18.87 4.01 -9.45
C ASN A 248 -18.60 3.54 -8.01
N TRP A 249 -17.35 3.24 -7.69
CA TRP A 249 -16.95 2.83 -6.33
C TRP A 249 -17.21 3.90 -5.25
N GLY A 250 -17.50 5.15 -5.64
CA GLY A 250 -17.97 6.18 -4.71
C GLY A 250 -19.29 5.82 -4.03
N ASP A 251 -20.19 5.12 -4.73
CA ASP A 251 -21.47 4.69 -4.17
C ASP A 251 -21.26 3.62 -3.07
N TRP A 252 -20.26 2.75 -3.25
CA TRP A 252 -19.84 1.80 -2.20
C TRP A 252 -19.30 2.54 -0.96
N VAL A 253 -18.47 3.57 -1.16
CA VAL A 253 -17.87 4.34 -0.06
C VAL A 253 -18.91 5.17 0.69
N ASP A 254 -19.87 5.76 -0.03
CA ASP A 254 -20.99 6.49 0.57
C ASP A 254 -21.84 5.55 1.44
N LEU A 255 -22.14 4.34 0.94
CA LEU A 255 -22.85 3.31 1.70
C LEU A 255 -22.04 2.84 2.93
N PHE A 256 -20.73 2.62 2.76
CA PHE A 256 -19.83 2.30 3.87
C PHE A 256 -19.84 3.39 4.95
N GLY A 257 -19.85 4.67 4.57
CA GLY A 257 -19.94 5.78 5.52
C GLY A 257 -21.22 5.78 6.39
N THR A 258 -22.25 5.03 6.00
CA THR A 258 -23.48 4.85 6.82
C THR A 258 -23.38 3.71 7.83
N ALA A 259 -22.36 2.85 7.73
CA ALA A 259 -22.18 1.72 8.62
C ALA A 259 -21.79 2.21 10.03
N THR A 260 -22.62 1.86 11.02
CA THR A 260 -22.44 2.29 12.42
C THR A 260 -21.97 1.17 13.35
N THR A 261 -21.92 -0.07 12.85
CA THR A 261 -21.49 -1.22 13.65
C THR A 261 -19.99 -1.37 13.55
N MET A 262 -19.30 -1.29 14.69
CA MET A 262 -17.84 -1.43 14.79
C MET A 262 -17.52 -2.55 15.78
N SER A 263 -16.49 -3.36 15.50
CA SER A 263 -15.87 -4.14 16.57
C SER A 263 -15.05 -3.20 17.48
N GLN A 264 -14.70 -3.71 18.67
CA GLN A 264 -13.86 -2.98 19.61
C GLN A 264 -12.36 -3.17 19.35
N HIS A 265 -11.98 -4.00 18.36
CA HIS A 265 -10.63 -4.57 18.27
C HIS A 265 -9.90 -4.26 16.97
N SER A 266 -10.61 -3.99 15.88
CA SER A 266 -9.96 -3.63 14.61
C SER A 266 -10.32 -2.21 14.18
N LEU A 267 -9.52 -1.68 13.26
CA LEU A 267 -9.74 -0.38 12.66
C LEU A 267 -10.94 -0.49 11.72
N HIS A 268 -11.81 0.53 11.76
CA HIS A 268 -13.10 0.50 11.06
C HIS A 268 -12.98 0.13 9.57
N ALA A 269 -11.96 0.66 8.90
CA ALA A 269 -11.71 0.40 7.48
C ALA A 269 -11.27 -1.05 7.22
N ASP A 270 -10.42 -1.63 8.07
CA ASP A 270 -9.92 -3.02 7.90
C ASP A 270 -11.07 -4.04 7.94
N GLN A 271 -12.06 -3.78 8.80
CA GLN A 271 -13.25 -4.63 8.93
C GLN A 271 -14.22 -4.48 7.76
N ALA A 272 -14.29 -3.28 7.18
CA ALA A 272 -15.23 -2.97 6.13
C ALA A 272 -14.71 -3.27 4.75
N ILE A 273 -13.41 -3.09 4.52
CA ILE A 273 -12.85 -3.25 3.20
C ILE A 273 -13.01 -4.70 2.74
N CYS A 274 -13.60 -4.82 1.57
CA CYS A 274 -13.77 -6.06 0.83
C CYS A 274 -12.72 -6.10 -0.28
N TRP A 275 -12.52 -7.27 -0.89
CA TRP A 275 -11.56 -7.37 -1.99
C TRP A 275 -12.24 -7.22 -3.35
N VAL A 276 -11.49 -6.66 -4.30
CA VAL A 276 -11.81 -6.61 -5.73
C VAL A 276 -10.83 -7.48 -6.51
N ASN A 277 -11.24 -7.97 -7.67
CA ASN A 277 -10.44 -8.89 -8.49
C ASN A 277 -9.62 -8.21 -9.59
N ASN A 278 -9.80 -6.91 -9.78
CA ASN A 278 -9.08 -6.09 -10.75
C ASN A 278 -8.38 -4.92 -10.04
N ILE A 279 -7.14 -4.67 -10.42
CA ILE A 279 -6.32 -3.61 -9.83
C ILE A 279 -6.87 -2.21 -10.15
N ARG A 280 -7.53 -2.05 -11.31
CA ARG A 280 -8.22 -0.80 -11.68
C ARG A 280 -9.33 -0.47 -10.69
N ASP A 281 -10.09 -1.48 -10.26
CA ASP A 281 -11.14 -1.32 -9.25
C ASP A 281 -10.54 -0.92 -7.90
N MET A 282 -9.41 -1.53 -7.51
CA MET A 282 -8.75 -1.18 -6.25
C MET A 282 -8.28 0.26 -6.26
N ILE A 283 -7.66 0.72 -7.35
CA ILE A 283 -7.22 2.11 -7.52
C ILE A 283 -8.40 3.07 -7.42
N MET A 284 -9.51 2.78 -8.10
CA MET A 284 -10.71 3.61 -8.05
C MET A 284 -11.31 3.65 -6.64
N MET A 285 -11.47 2.49 -6.00
CA MET A 285 -12.00 2.39 -4.63
C MET A 285 -11.13 3.13 -3.62
N GLN A 286 -9.80 2.97 -3.70
CA GLN A 286 -8.85 3.66 -2.83
C GLN A 286 -8.90 5.19 -2.99
N ASN A 287 -9.03 5.68 -4.22
CA ASN A 287 -9.20 7.11 -4.48
C ASN A 287 -10.51 7.65 -3.88
N TRP A 288 -11.61 6.90 -4.02
CA TRP A 288 -12.89 7.27 -3.41
C TRP A 288 -12.83 7.25 -1.88
N LEU A 289 -12.20 6.25 -1.27
CA LEU A 289 -11.97 6.20 0.17
C LEU A 289 -11.22 7.46 0.65
N TRP A 290 -10.17 7.85 -0.06
CA TRP A 290 -9.39 9.05 0.25
C TRP A 290 -10.20 10.34 0.17
N TRP A 291 -10.89 10.55 -0.95
CA TRP A 291 -11.68 11.77 -1.16
C TRP A 291 -12.84 11.87 -0.17
N SER A 292 -13.53 10.76 0.09
CA SER A 292 -14.61 10.69 1.07
C SER A 292 -14.12 10.88 2.51
N TYR A 293 -12.92 10.42 2.84
CA TYR A 293 -12.26 10.74 4.11
C TYR A 293 -11.98 12.24 4.23
N CYS A 294 -11.43 12.85 3.17
CA CYS A 294 -11.16 14.28 3.11
C CYS A 294 -12.42 15.15 3.25
N SER A 295 -13.55 14.69 2.69
CA SER A 295 -14.83 15.39 2.79
C SER A 295 -15.62 15.07 4.06
N GLY A 296 -15.10 14.21 4.94
CA GLY A 296 -15.75 13.84 6.21
C GLY A 296 -16.96 12.92 6.05
N VAL A 297 -17.10 12.22 4.92
CA VAL A 297 -18.16 11.21 4.72
C VAL A 297 -17.95 10.01 5.63
N TRP A 298 -16.70 9.61 5.81
CA TRP A 298 -16.30 8.61 6.79
C TRP A 298 -15.01 9.06 7.49
N GLN A 299 -14.74 8.49 8.65
CA GLN A 299 -13.51 8.70 9.42
C GLN A 299 -13.07 7.37 10.00
N ALA A 300 -11.76 7.23 10.25
CA ALA A 300 -11.24 6.10 11.01
C ALA A 300 -11.81 6.13 12.44
N SER A 301 -12.10 4.96 13.00
CA SER A 301 -12.48 4.82 14.41
C SER A 301 -11.31 5.21 15.32
N ASP A 302 -11.61 5.81 16.48
CA ASP A 302 -10.61 6.22 17.47
C ASP A 302 -9.59 5.10 17.71
N SER A 303 -8.34 5.36 17.34
CA SER A 303 -7.25 4.39 17.37
C SER A 303 -5.90 5.10 17.51
N ILE A 304 -4.82 4.33 17.60
CA ILE A 304 -3.46 4.90 17.56
C ILE A 304 -3.17 5.68 16.25
N PHE A 305 -4.05 5.55 15.26
CA PHE A 305 -3.99 6.22 13.97
C PHE A 305 -4.88 7.49 13.89
N THR A 306 -5.78 7.77 14.85
CA THR A 306 -6.77 8.88 14.73
C THR A 306 -6.30 10.27 15.13
N LYS A 307 -5.04 10.60 14.83
CA LYS A 307 -4.59 11.98 14.98
C LYS A 307 -5.22 12.87 13.90
N SER A 308 -5.43 14.14 14.22
CA SER A 308 -5.88 15.12 13.24
C SER A 308 -4.77 15.42 12.23
N GLY A 309 -5.11 15.45 10.94
CA GLY A 309 -4.22 15.89 9.87
C GLY A 309 -4.24 14.94 8.68
N THR A 310 -4.02 15.51 7.49
CA THR A 310 -4.02 14.80 6.19
C THR A 310 -3.09 13.58 6.20
N ARG A 311 -1.91 13.70 6.83
CA ARG A 311 -0.90 12.62 6.95
C ARG A 311 -1.39 11.40 7.72
N MET A 312 -2.36 11.56 8.61
CA MET A 312 -2.82 10.50 9.51
C MET A 312 -3.80 9.52 8.85
N TYR A 313 -4.07 9.69 7.57
CA TYR A 313 -4.82 8.72 6.80
C TYR A 313 -3.98 7.46 6.55
N MET A 314 -4.55 6.30 6.87
CA MET A 314 -3.96 4.98 6.55
C MET A 314 -4.11 4.67 5.07
N GLY A 315 -3.38 5.40 4.22
CA GLY A 315 -3.70 5.34 2.82
C GLY A 315 -3.18 4.13 2.08
N TRP A 316 -2.26 3.32 2.62
CA TRP A 316 -1.77 2.14 1.90
C TRP A 316 -2.91 1.17 1.52
N ASN A 317 -2.82 0.61 0.32
CA ASN A 317 -3.62 -0.55 -0.06
C ASN A 317 -2.92 -1.81 0.42
N GLU A 318 -3.66 -2.91 0.43
CA GLU A 318 -3.12 -4.22 0.74
C GLU A 318 -3.37 -5.18 -0.42
N VAL A 319 -2.27 -5.73 -0.93
CA VAL A 319 -2.26 -6.71 -2.00
C VAL A 319 -1.55 -7.96 -1.48
N PRO A 320 -2.26 -9.05 -1.19
CA PRO A 320 -1.61 -10.33 -0.89
C PRO A 320 -0.75 -10.73 -2.08
N VAL A 321 0.48 -11.13 -1.82
CA VAL A 321 1.43 -11.63 -2.83
C VAL A 321 2.07 -12.93 -2.33
N ASP A 322 2.56 -13.74 -3.26
CA ASP A 322 3.28 -14.98 -2.94
C ASP A 322 4.53 -14.67 -2.09
N ARG A 323 4.68 -15.36 -0.96
CA ARG A 323 5.79 -15.12 -0.03
C ARG A 323 7.13 -15.43 -0.67
N ASP A 324 7.27 -16.60 -1.30
CA ASP A 324 8.56 -17.05 -1.81
C ASP A 324 9.06 -16.09 -2.89
N ALA A 325 8.16 -15.61 -3.76
CA ALA A 325 8.49 -14.59 -4.74
C ALA A 325 8.78 -13.21 -4.11
N ALA A 326 7.99 -12.77 -3.13
CA ALA A 326 8.16 -11.45 -2.52
C ALA A 326 9.38 -11.35 -1.59
N ASP A 327 9.74 -12.44 -0.90
CA ASP A 327 10.90 -12.51 0.00
C ASP A 327 12.21 -12.86 -0.72
N ASP A 328 12.17 -13.29 -1.99
CA ASP A 328 13.36 -13.57 -2.79
C ASP A 328 14.04 -12.27 -3.24
N PRO A 329 15.27 -11.98 -2.77
CA PRO A 329 15.99 -10.77 -3.14
C PRO A 329 16.25 -10.64 -4.64
N LEU A 330 16.29 -11.75 -5.39
CA LEU A 330 16.47 -11.73 -6.84
C LEU A 330 15.30 -11.04 -7.58
N ASN A 331 14.15 -10.92 -6.93
CA ASN A 331 12.99 -10.21 -7.46
C ASN A 331 12.97 -8.71 -7.11
N TRP A 332 13.90 -8.23 -6.26
CA TRP A 332 13.89 -6.85 -5.80
C TRP A 332 14.63 -5.93 -6.78
N ASP A 333 14.05 -4.80 -7.12
CA ASP A 333 14.71 -3.77 -7.92
C ASP A 333 15.61 -2.88 -7.07
N SER A 334 15.20 -2.59 -5.83
CA SER A 334 15.92 -1.70 -4.93
C SER A 334 15.48 -1.88 -3.48
N PHE A 335 16.36 -1.56 -2.54
CA PHE A 335 15.95 -1.18 -1.19
C PHE A 335 15.30 0.21 -1.22
N LEU A 336 14.31 0.46 -0.36
CA LEU A 336 13.49 1.65 -0.35
C LEU A 336 13.55 2.33 1.01
N ILE A 337 13.71 3.65 1.00
CA ILE A 337 13.42 4.55 2.11
C ILE A 337 12.24 5.43 1.70
N LYS A 338 11.06 5.22 2.30
CA LYS A 338 9.87 6.03 2.05
C LYS A 338 9.71 7.09 3.13
N LEU A 339 9.74 8.37 2.74
CA LEU A 339 9.59 9.49 3.66
C LEU A 339 8.12 9.70 4.09
N PRO A 340 7.87 10.21 5.31
CA PRO A 340 6.58 10.79 5.66
C PRO A 340 6.14 11.81 4.61
N ALA A 341 4.86 11.78 4.24
CA ALA A 341 4.35 12.73 3.27
C ALA A 341 4.37 14.16 3.81
N ASN A 342 4.85 15.11 3.01
CA ASN A 342 4.96 16.52 3.39
C ASN A 342 5.82 16.73 4.65
N VAL A 343 6.91 15.98 4.80
CA VAL A 343 7.81 16.07 5.97
C VAL A 343 8.45 17.45 6.10
N CYS A 344 8.77 18.12 5.00
CA CYS A 344 9.34 19.47 5.01
C CYS A 344 8.29 20.58 5.21
N GLY A 345 7.00 20.30 4.90
CA GLY A 345 5.88 21.21 5.13
C GLY A 345 5.36 21.94 3.89
N ASP A 346 6.02 21.82 2.73
CA ASP A 346 5.71 22.55 1.49
C ASP A 346 5.01 21.68 0.42
N GLY A 347 4.09 20.82 0.85
CA GLY A 347 3.31 19.94 -0.03
C GLY A 347 4.05 18.68 -0.50
N GLY A 348 5.23 18.41 0.05
CA GLY A 348 6.02 17.20 -0.16
C GLY A 348 6.86 17.15 -1.44
N GLY A 349 6.78 18.16 -2.30
CA GLY A 349 7.60 18.28 -3.50
C GLY A 349 9.08 18.57 -3.24
N ASP A 350 9.41 18.93 -2.00
CA ASP A 350 10.75 19.24 -1.49
C ASP A 350 11.20 18.24 -0.40
N ASP A 351 10.41 17.21 -0.12
CA ASP A 351 10.71 16.22 0.92
C ASP A 351 12.06 15.54 0.66
N VAL A 352 12.91 15.57 1.69
CA VAL A 352 14.24 14.97 1.78
C VAL A 352 14.46 14.39 3.18
N ILE A 353 15.42 13.46 3.34
CA ILE A 353 15.70 12.81 4.64
C ILE A 353 16.05 13.84 5.73
N GLU A 354 16.71 14.93 5.39
CA GLU A 354 17.14 15.99 6.32
C GLU A 354 15.98 16.72 7.00
N CYS A 355 14.77 16.65 6.44
CA CYS A 355 13.57 17.21 7.07
C CYS A 355 13.06 16.37 8.25
N LEU A 356 13.54 15.13 8.39
CA LEU A 356 13.31 14.33 9.59
C LEU A 356 14.06 14.93 10.79
N THR A 357 13.42 14.93 11.95
CA THR A 357 14.08 15.27 13.22
C THR A 357 15.21 14.28 13.54
N GLN A 358 16.13 14.65 14.44
CA GLN A 358 17.25 13.79 14.84
C GLN A 358 16.79 12.42 15.34
N ASP A 359 15.71 12.36 16.12
CA ASP A 359 15.16 11.10 16.64
C ASP A 359 14.59 10.23 15.50
N GLN A 360 13.90 10.84 14.53
CA GLN A 360 13.38 10.15 13.35
C GLN A 360 14.50 9.63 12.43
N GLN A 361 15.58 10.40 12.24
CA GLN A 361 16.76 9.94 11.49
C GLN A 361 17.49 8.80 12.21
N SER A 362 17.62 8.89 13.54
CA SER A 362 18.19 7.80 14.35
C SER A 362 17.36 6.53 14.23
N ARG A 363 16.03 6.67 14.19
CA ARG A 363 15.12 5.56 13.98
C ARG A 363 15.27 4.94 12.58
N LEU A 364 15.33 5.76 11.54
CA LEU A 364 15.60 5.32 10.17
C LEU A 364 16.92 4.53 10.10
N ALA A 365 17.99 5.03 10.72
CA ALA A 365 19.28 4.34 10.77
C ALA A 365 19.19 2.97 11.47
N GLN A 366 18.45 2.88 12.58
CA GLN A 366 18.19 1.61 13.27
C GLN A 366 17.42 0.63 12.38
N ARG A 367 16.46 1.11 11.59
CA ARG A 367 15.72 0.25 10.64
C ARG A 367 16.63 -0.33 9.56
N ILE A 368 17.47 0.51 8.97
CA ILE A 368 18.47 0.08 7.99
C ILE A 368 19.40 -0.97 8.62
N SER A 369 19.84 -0.76 9.87
CA SER A 369 20.63 -1.74 10.63
C SER A 369 19.92 -3.10 10.80
N GLY A 370 18.59 -3.10 11.01
CA GLY A 370 17.79 -4.33 11.06
C GLY A 370 17.84 -5.13 9.74
N TYR A 371 17.72 -4.44 8.60
CA TYR A 371 17.79 -5.06 7.27
C TYR A 371 19.18 -5.61 6.95
N THR A 372 20.23 -4.86 7.31
CA THR A 372 21.62 -5.29 7.09
C THR A 372 21.99 -6.47 7.99
N THR A 373 21.56 -6.45 9.25
CA THR A 373 21.78 -7.57 10.20
C THR A 373 21.09 -8.85 9.73
N LYS A 374 19.90 -8.76 9.13
CA LYS A 374 19.20 -9.92 8.55
C LYS A 374 19.84 -10.42 7.24
N GLY A 375 20.77 -9.66 6.66
CA GLY A 375 21.35 -9.94 5.34
C GLY A 375 20.38 -9.67 4.18
N SER A 376 19.28 -8.96 4.44
CA SER A 376 18.33 -8.54 3.41
C SER A 376 18.85 -7.33 2.62
N VAL A 377 19.83 -6.60 3.16
CA VAL A 377 20.52 -5.54 2.43
C VAL A 377 22.02 -5.74 2.66
N VAL A 378 22.82 -5.62 1.59
CA VAL A 378 24.28 -5.75 1.66
C VAL A 378 24.87 -4.38 1.34
N VAL A 379 25.50 -3.76 2.33
CA VAL A 379 26.07 -2.41 2.23
C VAL A 379 27.42 -2.43 1.50
N GLY A 380 27.67 -1.41 0.68
CA GLY A 380 28.92 -1.18 -0.03
C GLY A 380 28.72 -0.95 -1.54
N SER A 381 29.56 -0.10 -2.12
CA SER A 381 29.57 0.20 -3.56
C SER A 381 29.78 -1.02 -4.46
N ASP A 382 30.51 -2.03 -4.01
CA ASP A 382 30.69 -3.30 -4.76
C ASP A 382 29.38 -4.10 -4.93
N TYR A 383 28.35 -3.81 -4.12
CA TYR A 383 27.09 -4.55 -4.09
C TYR A 383 25.92 -3.81 -4.76
N ILE A 384 26.17 -2.69 -5.46
CA ILE A 384 25.12 -1.89 -6.14
C ILE A 384 24.31 -2.77 -7.11
N GLY A 385 24.99 -3.62 -7.88
CA GLY A 385 24.36 -4.54 -8.84
C GLY A 385 23.92 -5.89 -8.27
N SER A 386 24.13 -6.14 -6.98
CA SER A 386 23.84 -7.44 -6.34
C SER A 386 22.41 -7.51 -5.81
N ARG A 387 21.89 -8.72 -5.60
CA ARG A 387 20.55 -8.97 -5.04
C ARG A 387 20.62 -10.16 -4.04
N PRO A 388 20.48 -9.92 -2.72
CA PRO A 388 20.36 -8.61 -2.08
C PRO A 388 21.61 -7.74 -2.34
N GLY A 389 21.45 -6.43 -2.35
CA GLY A 389 22.53 -5.49 -2.64
C GLY A 389 22.32 -4.13 -1.98
N SER A 390 23.16 -3.17 -2.33
CA SER A 390 23.19 -1.85 -1.67
C SER A 390 22.33 -0.80 -2.37
N TYR A 391 21.84 -1.05 -3.58
CA TYR A 391 21.05 -0.07 -4.33
C TYR A 391 19.83 0.35 -3.52
N THR A 392 19.74 1.64 -3.21
CA THR A 392 18.76 2.20 -2.29
C THR A 392 18.19 3.47 -2.87
N VAL A 393 16.87 3.52 -3.04
CA VAL A 393 16.17 4.73 -3.49
C VAL A 393 15.42 5.36 -2.33
N VAL A 394 15.20 6.67 -2.44
CA VAL A 394 14.31 7.41 -1.55
C VAL A 394 13.01 7.69 -2.30
N ALA A 395 11.88 7.53 -1.63
CA ALA A 395 10.58 7.89 -2.15
C ALA A 395 9.92 8.95 -1.27
N ARG A 396 9.25 9.90 -1.91
CA ARG A 396 8.40 10.90 -1.27
C ARG A 396 7.03 10.93 -1.91
N GLU A 397 6.09 11.56 -1.21
CA GLU A 397 4.75 11.81 -1.72
C GLU A 397 4.52 13.31 -1.78
N TYR A 398 4.08 13.82 -2.94
CA TYR A 398 3.82 15.24 -3.15
C TYR A 398 2.38 15.46 -3.62
N VAL A 399 1.81 16.61 -3.25
CA VAL A 399 0.44 16.97 -3.58
C VAL A 399 0.38 17.89 -4.81
N ASP A 400 -0.60 17.70 -5.69
CA ASP A 400 -0.92 18.64 -6.76
C ASP A 400 -1.92 19.73 -6.34
N GLU A 401 -2.29 20.58 -7.30
CA GLU A 401 -3.31 21.62 -7.12
C GLU A 401 -4.72 21.09 -6.82
N ASN A 402 -4.98 19.80 -7.08
CA ASN A 402 -6.26 19.13 -6.84
C ASN A 402 -6.28 18.33 -5.53
N ASN A 403 -5.25 18.47 -4.68
CA ASN A 403 -5.07 17.69 -3.46
C ASN A 403 -4.89 16.17 -3.69
N ASN A 404 -4.42 15.77 -4.88
CA ASN A 404 -4.05 14.39 -5.16
C ASN A 404 -2.57 14.17 -4.84
N TRP A 405 -2.25 13.06 -4.19
CA TRP A 405 -0.89 12.70 -3.82
C TRP A 405 -0.25 11.76 -4.85
N PHE A 406 0.99 12.07 -5.21
CA PHE A 406 1.78 11.30 -6.18
C PHE A 406 3.11 10.89 -5.55
N ARG A 407 3.63 9.75 -5.99
CA ARG A 407 4.92 9.23 -5.55
C ARG A 407 6.01 9.72 -6.49
N TRP A 408 7.15 10.04 -5.90
CA TRP A 408 8.37 10.35 -6.63
C TRP A 408 9.54 9.59 -6.01
N VAL A 409 10.27 8.87 -6.86
CA VAL A 409 11.45 8.08 -6.50
C VAL A 409 12.70 8.82 -6.97
N PHE A 410 13.65 9.03 -6.06
CA PHE A 410 14.84 9.83 -6.29
C PHE A 410 16.04 9.29 -5.50
N CYS A 411 17.22 9.85 -5.79
CA CYS A 411 18.44 9.64 -5.04
C CYS A 411 18.83 10.90 -4.27
N GLN A 412 19.46 10.76 -3.11
CA GLN A 412 20.13 11.85 -2.41
C GLN A 412 21.34 11.31 -1.64
N ASP A 413 22.30 12.18 -1.33
CA ASP A 413 23.26 11.89 -0.28
C ASP A 413 22.59 12.07 1.09
N TRP A 414 22.97 11.25 2.06
CA TRP A 414 22.58 11.43 3.47
C TRP A 414 23.64 10.82 4.38
N ASN A 415 24.11 11.61 5.34
CA ASN A 415 25.01 11.13 6.38
C ASN A 415 24.18 10.60 7.54
N SER A 416 24.15 9.28 7.68
CA SER A 416 23.35 8.58 8.66
C SER A 416 23.93 8.75 10.06
N PRO A 417 23.09 8.88 11.10
CA PRO A 417 23.55 8.78 12.48
C PRO A 417 23.90 7.34 12.90
N GLY A 418 23.67 6.34 12.04
CA GLY A 418 24.04 4.93 12.28
C GLY A 418 25.30 4.50 11.55
N ASP A 419 25.32 3.23 11.14
CA ASP A 419 26.54 2.59 10.60
C ASP A 419 26.71 2.75 9.08
N ALA A 420 25.66 3.13 8.35
CA ALA A 420 25.68 3.20 6.89
C ALA A 420 25.03 4.48 6.36
N ASP A 421 25.77 5.19 5.49
CA ASP A 421 25.36 6.39 4.77
C ASP A 421 24.67 6.05 3.46
N LEU A 422 23.81 6.95 2.98
CA LEU A 422 23.33 6.91 1.60
C LEU A 422 24.24 7.80 0.74
N LYS A 423 24.83 7.20 -0.30
CA LYS A 423 25.68 7.91 -1.28
C LYS A 423 24.96 8.01 -2.61
N PHE A 424 25.12 9.14 -3.28
CA PHE A 424 24.57 9.38 -4.61
C PHE A 424 25.66 9.70 -5.63
N LEU A 425 25.71 8.88 -6.68
CA LEU A 425 26.53 9.09 -7.87
C LEU A 425 25.62 9.62 -8.98
N GLN A 426 25.77 10.90 -9.28
CA GLN A 426 25.01 11.54 -10.35
C GLN A 426 25.31 10.93 -11.72
N MET A 427 24.29 10.83 -12.57
CA MET A 427 24.45 10.45 -13.98
C MET A 427 25.42 11.40 -14.70
N GLY A 428 26.39 10.84 -15.43
CA GLY A 428 27.37 11.62 -16.18
C GLY A 428 28.36 10.73 -16.95
N PRO A 429 29.37 11.31 -17.63
CA PRO A 429 30.30 10.53 -18.47
C PRO A 429 31.05 9.41 -17.74
N GLY A 430 31.28 9.54 -16.43
CA GLY A 430 31.92 8.52 -15.59
C GLY A 430 30.96 7.56 -14.88
N SER A 431 29.66 7.85 -14.89
CA SER A 431 28.60 7.04 -14.29
C SER A 431 27.35 7.21 -15.15
N PRO A 432 27.27 6.56 -16.33
CA PRO A 432 26.19 6.82 -17.29
C PRO A 432 24.81 6.51 -16.72
N ASP A 433 24.73 5.53 -15.80
CA ASP A 433 23.50 5.11 -15.16
C ASP A 433 23.21 5.84 -13.85
N GLY A 434 24.21 6.47 -13.23
CA GLY A 434 24.14 6.95 -11.85
C GLY A 434 23.91 5.80 -10.86
N ALA A 435 23.91 6.09 -9.56
CA ALA A 435 23.50 5.15 -8.52
C ALA A 435 23.18 5.87 -7.21
N CYS A 436 22.22 5.36 -6.43
CA CYS A 436 22.18 5.63 -5.00
C CYS A 436 22.29 4.33 -4.22
N TYR A 437 23.15 4.30 -3.20
CA TYR A 437 23.49 3.08 -2.50
C TYR A 437 23.95 3.33 -1.07
N LEU A 438 23.78 2.32 -0.23
CA LEU A 438 24.30 2.34 1.14
C LEU A 438 25.79 2.00 1.17
N GLU A 439 26.57 2.78 1.91
CA GLU A 439 28.02 2.60 2.13
C GLU A 439 28.32 2.64 3.64
N TRP A 440 29.28 1.84 4.12
CA TRP A 440 29.65 1.87 5.53
C TRP A 440 30.37 3.19 5.89
N ASN A 441 30.13 3.67 7.11
CA ASN A 441 30.66 4.95 7.61
C ASN A 441 32.14 4.92 7.99
#